data_AF-A0A537A2W1-F1
#
_entry.id   AF-A0A537A2W1-F1
#
_cell.length_a   1.000
_cell.length_b   1.000
_cell.length_c   1.000
_cell.angle_alpha   90.00
_cell.angle_beta   90.00
_cell.angle_gamma   90.00
#
_symmetry.space_group_name_H-M   'P 1'
#
loop_
_entity.id
_entity.type
_entity.pdbx_description
1 polymer ?
#
loop_
_entity_poly.entity_id
_entity_poly.type
_entity_poly.pdbx_seq_one_letter_code
_entity_poly.pdbx_strand_id
1 'polypeptide(L)'
;MQVRTAWIRSAVAIAAGILATGMTAPRAENFTEFAPVISSTPIIQRVTQPREECWTETITTDEVRRLGGISLGSFDTSTNVVVPVRRDVQRCRTVETATDTIQGYDVRYLYHGREYTTRLSYDPGTRIPVDVSVAAATR
;
A
#
# COMPACT_ATOMS: atom_id res chain seq x y z
N MET A 1 8.45 -9.77 -56.06
CA MET A 1 7.05 -9.58 -56.50
C MET A 1 6.61 -8.20 -55.99
N GLN A 2 6.88 -7.14 -56.75
CA GLN A 2 5.98 -6.50 -57.72
C GLN A 2 4.66 -5.99 -57.11
N VAL A 3 4.71 -4.70 -56.78
CA VAL A 3 3.61 -3.73 -56.72
C VAL A 3 2.89 -3.68 -58.07
N ARG A 4 1.56 -3.43 -58.05
CA ARG A 4 0.64 -2.82 -59.06
C ARG A 4 -0.72 -3.54 -58.91
N THR A 5 -1.84 -2.89 -58.60
CA THR A 5 -2.59 -1.89 -59.39
C THR A 5 -3.61 -1.20 -58.45
N ALA A 6 -3.73 0.13 -58.35
CA ALA A 6 -4.50 1.03 -59.24
C ALA A 6 -5.86 0.40 -59.63
N TRP A 7 -7.06 0.94 -59.41
CA TRP A 7 -7.61 2.29 -59.58
C TRP A 7 -8.99 2.29 -58.91
N ILE A 8 -9.47 3.43 -58.39
CA ILE A 8 -10.77 4.03 -58.74
C ILE A 8 -10.70 5.46 -58.25
N ARG A 9 -10.72 6.37 -59.23
CA ARG A 9 -10.99 7.79 -59.08
C ARG A 9 -12.49 7.90 -58.84
N SER A 10 -12.91 8.48 -57.73
CA SER A 10 -14.21 9.15 -57.70
C SER A 10 -14.14 10.31 -56.72
N ALA A 11 -14.23 11.48 -57.31
CA ALA A 11 -14.38 12.75 -56.66
C ALA A 11 -15.69 12.75 -55.86
N VAL A 12 -15.58 13.11 -54.58
CA VAL A 12 -16.70 13.72 -53.86
C VAL A 12 -16.14 15.00 -53.26
N ALA A 13 -16.27 16.09 -54.02
CA ALA A 13 -16.18 17.43 -53.51
C ALA A 13 -17.50 17.72 -52.79
N ILE A 14 -17.52 17.60 -51.46
CA ILE A 14 -18.52 18.28 -50.64
C ILE A 14 -17.82 19.48 -50.03
N ALA A 15 -17.98 20.62 -50.70
CA ALA A 15 -17.82 21.92 -50.08
C ALA A 15 -18.92 22.07 -49.03
N ALA A 16 -18.64 21.68 -47.79
CA ALA A 16 -19.41 22.10 -46.63
C ALA A 16 -18.54 23.09 -45.86
N GLY A 17 -18.68 24.38 -46.21
CA GLY A 17 -18.22 25.46 -45.36
C GLY A 17 -19.00 25.41 -44.05
N ILE A 18 -18.46 24.72 -43.06
CA ILE A 18 -18.88 24.89 -41.68
C ILE A 18 -18.14 26.14 -41.22
N LEU A 19 -18.84 27.28 -41.19
CA LEU A 19 -18.47 28.35 -40.29
C LEU A 19 -18.51 27.72 -38.89
N ALA A 20 -17.35 27.32 -38.38
CA ALA A 20 -17.18 27.03 -36.97
C ALA A 20 -17.32 28.37 -36.24
N THR A 21 -18.55 28.85 -36.08
CA THR A 21 -18.89 29.83 -35.06
C THR A 21 -18.42 29.21 -33.75
N GLY A 22 -17.31 29.75 -33.24
CA GLY A 22 -16.68 29.24 -32.03
C GLY A 22 -17.71 29.15 -30.92
N MET A 23 -17.99 27.94 -30.45
CA MET A 23 -18.60 27.76 -29.14
C MET A 23 -17.56 28.25 -28.13
N THR A 24 -17.60 29.53 -27.79
CA THR A 24 -16.91 30.01 -26.60
C THR A 24 -17.68 29.45 -25.41
N ALA A 25 -17.29 28.26 -24.96
CA ALA A 25 -17.66 27.82 -23.62
C ALA A 25 -17.24 28.93 -22.65
N PRO A 26 -18.07 29.28 -21.66
CA PRO A 26 -17.64 30.23 -20.65
C PRO A 26 -16.34 29.69 -20.04
N ARG A 27 -15.27 30.50 -20.12
CA ARG A 27 -14.03 30.19 -19.39
C ARG A 27 -14.36 30.35 -17.91
N ALA A 28 -14.42 29.24 -17.19
CA ALA A 28 -14.21 29.30 -15.75
C ALA A 28 -12.73 29.61 -15.56
N GLU A 29 -12.44 30.83 -15.12
CA GLU A 29 -11.08 31.19 -14.72
C GLU A 29 -10.85 30.54 -13.36
N ASN A 30 -9.97 29.53 -13.31
CA ASN A 30 -9.58 28.88 -12.06
C ASN A 30 -8.35 29.58 -11.51
N PHE A 31 -8.39 30.00 -10.26
CA PHE A 31 -7.27 30.63 -9.57
C PHE A 31 -6.92 29.85 -8.32
N THR A 32 -5.63 29.63 -8.09
CA THR A 32 -5.13 29.04 -6.85
C THR A 32 -4.78 30.17 -5.88
N GLU A 33 -5.48 30.22 -4.75
CA GLU A 33 -5.23 31.18 -3.67
C GLU A 33 -4.68 30.45 -2.43
N PHE A 34 -3.97 31.15 -1.56
CA PHE A 34 -3.46 30.57 -0.31
C PHE A 34 -4.32 31.00 0.87
N ALA A 35 -4.87 30.02 1.58
CA ALA A 35 -5.65 30.24 2.79
C ALA A 35 -4.81 29.94 4.05
N PRO A 36 -4.95 30.71 5.14
CA PRO A 36 -4.33 30.38 6.42
C PRO A 36 -4.95 29.13 7.04
N VAL A 37 -4.09 28.26 7.57
CA VAL A 37 -4.48 27.07 8.33
C VAL A 37 -4.75 27.46 9.78
N ILE A 38 -5.92 27.08 10.29
CA ILE A 38 -6.34 27.28 11.68
C ILE A 38 -5.79 26.13 12.55
N SER A 39 -5.91 24.88 12.09
CA SER A 39 -5.41 23.70 12.81
C SER A 39 -5.10 22.53 11.88
N SER A 40 -3.98 21.85 12.10
CA SER A 40 -3.57 20.60 11.42
C SER A 40 -3.50 19.45 12.43
N THR A 41 -4.64 18.83 12.73
CA THR A 41 -4.69 17.73 13.71
C THR A 41 -4.36 16.39 13.04
N PRO A 42 -3.36 15.62 13.55
CA PRO A 42 -2.99 14.34 12.95
C PRO A 42 -4.06 13.28 13.19
N ILE A 43 -4.35 12.50 12.15
CA ILE A 43 -5.25 11.35 12.19
C ILE A 43 -4.41 10.11 12.51
N ILE A 44 -4.51 9.62 13.74
CA ILE A 44 -3.77 8.45 14.19
C ILE A 44 -4.56 7.17 13.92
N GLN A 45 -3.91 6.19 13.28
CA GLN A 45 -4.44 4.84 13.14
C GLN A 45 -3.52 3.84 13.82
N ARG A 46 -4.12 2.98 14.64
CA ARG A 46 -3.43 1.81 15.20
C ARG A 46 -3.38 0.71 14.15
N VAL A 47 -2.18 0.32 13.75
CA VAL A 47 -1.96 -0.78 12.81
C VAL A 47 -1.31 -1.93 13.58
N THR A 48 -1.95 -3.10 13.54
CA THR A 48 -1.39 -4.34 14.10
C THR A 48 -0.64 -5.08 13.00
N GLN A 49 0.68 -5.19 13.12
CA GLN A 49 1.50 -5.96 12.19
C GLN A 49 1.92 -7.29 12.83
N PRO A 50 1.49 -8.45 12.28
CA PRO A 50 1.96 -9.75 12.74
C PRO A 50 3.39 -9.97 12.28
N ARG A 51 4.27 -10.38 13.20
CA ARG A 51 5.64 -10.79 12.89
C ARG A 51 5.93 -12.16 13.50
N GLU A 52 6.66 -12.99 12.76
CA GLU A 52 7.15 -14.27 13.26
C GLU A 52 8.42 -14.07 14.08
N GLU A 53 8.38 -14.48 15.33
CA GLU A 53 9.55 -14.51 16.20
C GLU A 53 9.99 -15.96 16.35
N CYS A 54 11.13 -16.31 15.74
CA CYS A 54 11.71 -17.63 15.82
C CYS A 54 12.88 -17.65 16.81
N TRP A 55 12.92 -18.64 17.69
CA TRP A 55 14.03 -18.89 18.61
C TRP A 55 14.45 -20.35 18.59
N THR A 56 15.72 -20.58 18.91
CA THR A 56 16.27 -21.93 19.07
C THR A 56 16.11 -22.35 20.52
N GLU A 57 15.44 -23.47 20.74
CA GLU A 57 15.31 -24.11 22.05
C GLU A 57 16.07 -25.44 22.04
N THR A 58 17.01 -25.59 22.97
CA THR A 58 17.68 -26.88 23.19
C THR A 58 16.79 -27.75 24.06
N ILE A 59 16.14 -28.74 23.46
CA ILE A 59 15.34 -29.73 24.19
C ILE A 59 16.19 -30.95 24.50
N THR A 60 15.92 -31.61 25.62
CA THR A 60 16.46 -32.94 25.91
C THR A 60 15.39 -33.96 25.59
N THR A 61 15.68 -34.86 24.66
CA THR A 61 14.81 -36.00 24.32
C THR A 61 15.52 -37.29 24.65
N ASP A 62 14.78 -38.22 25.21
CA ASP A 62 15.21 -39.58 25.45
C ASP A 62 15.29 -40.35 24.13
N GLU A 63 16.49 -40.83 23.79
CA GLU A 63 16.72 -41.69 22.64
C GLU A 63 17.12 -43.08 23.12
N VAL A 64 16.51 -44.11 22.54
CA VAL A 64 16.85 -45.51 22.85
C VAL A 64 18.04 -45.91 21.99
N ARG A 65 19.19 -46.15 22.63
CA ARG A 65 20.38 -46.71 21.98
C ARG A 65 20.54 -48.18 22.39
N ARG A 66 20.71 -49.04 21.40
CA ARG A 66 21.01 -50.46 21.63
C ARG A 66 22.51 -50.60 21.88
N LEU A 67 22.89 -51.07 23.07
CA LEU A 67 24.27 -51.46 23.33
C LEU A 67 24.50 -52.84 22.72
N GLY A 68 25.58 -52.96 21.94
CA GLY A 68 25.98 -54.24 21.36
C GLY A 68 26.22 -55.27 22.46
N GLY A 69 25.62 -56.44 22.32
CA GLY A 69 25.86 -57.60 23.17
C GLY A 69 26.86 -58.56 22.53
N ILE A 70 27.34 -59.51 23.32
CA ILE A 70 28.03 -60.68 22.79
C ILE A 70 26.96 -61.73 22.50
N SER A 71 26.94 -62.27 21.28
CA SER A 71 26.05 -63.36 20.89
C SER A 71 26.77 -64.69 21.08
N LEU A 72 26.37 -65.49 22.08
CA LEU A 72 26.91 -66.83 22.32
C LEU A 72 25.80 -67.86 22.14
N GLY A 73 25.74 -68.50 20.97
CA GLY A 73 24.67 -69.43 20.62
C GLY A 73 23.31 -68.72 20.61
N SER A 74 22.40 -69.14 21.48
CA SER A 74 21.03 -68.60 21.61
C SER A 74 20.89 -67.45 22.61
N PHE A 75 21.95 -67.04 23.30
CA PHE A 75 21.91 -65.93 24.26
C PHE A 75 22.32 -64.62 23.58
N ASP A 76 21.38 -63.67 23.52
CA ASP A 76 21.61 -62.28 23.12
C ASP A 76 21.55 -61.39 24.36
N THR A 77 22.70 -60.87 24.78
CA THR A 77 22.81 -59.96 25.93
C THR A 77 22.63 -58.48 25.52
N SER A 78 22.19 -58.20 24.30
CA SER A 78 21.97 -56.81 23.86
C SER A 78 20.87 -56.16 24.70
N THR A 79 21.17 -54.96 25.19
CA THR A 79 20.29 -54.20 26.08
C THR A 79 20.01 -52.84 25.45
N ASN A 80 18.76 -52.39 25.55
CA ASN A 80 18.36 -51.05 25.16
C ASN A 80 18.58 -50.10 26.35
N VAL A 81 19.30 -49.01 26.12
CA VAL A 81 19.53 -47.98 27.13
C VAL A 81 18.93 -46.67 26.64
N VAL A 82 18.16 -46.02 27.52
CA VAL A 82 17.63 -44.68 27.28
C VAL A 82 18.71 -43.67 27.61
N VAL A 83 19.12 -42.88 26.62
CA VAL A 83 20.10 -41.82 26.82
C VAL A 83 19.49 -40.46 26.51
N PRO A 84 19.72 -39.45 27.36
CA PRO A 84 19.27 -38.09 27.07
C PRO A 84 20.11 -37.51 25.94
N VAL A 85 19.45 -37.12 24.86
CA VAL A 85 20.08 -36.44 23.71
C VAL A 85 19.58 -35.01 23.67
N ARG A 86 20.51 -34.06 23.58
CA ARG A 86 20.19 -32.65 23.37
C ARG A 86 19.94 -32.41 21.89
N ARG A 87 18.82 -31.78 21.55
CA ARG A 87 18.47 -31.39 20.19
C ARG A 87 18.10 -29.92 20.17
N ASP A 88 18.67 -29.19 19.22
CA ASP A 88 18.30 -27.81 18.98
C ASP A 88 17.10 -27.79 18.02
N VAL A 89 15.96 -27.31 18.52
CA VAL A 89 14.72 -27.22 17.75
C VAL A 89 14.37 -25.75 17.59
N GLN A 90 14.05 -25.35 16.36
CA GLN A 90 13.54 -24.01 16.07
C GLN A 90 12.05 -23.96 16.37
N ARG A 91 11.62 -23.00 17.18
CA ARG A 91 10.21 -22.67 17.39
C ARG A 91 9.95 -21.28 16.87
N CYS A 92 8.82 -21.10 16.19
CA CYS A 92 8.35 -19.78 15.75
C CYS A 92 7.00 -19.50 16.42
N ARG A 93 6.77 -18.25 16.80
CA ARG A 93 5.47 -17.77 17.26
C ARG A 93 5.12 -16.48 16.54
N THR A 94 3.85 -16.33 16.17
CA THR A 94 3.32 -15.07 15.67
C THR A 94 3.14 -14.10 16.84
N VAL A 95 3.81 -12.96 16.78
CA VAL A 95 3.66 -11.86 17.74
C VAL A 95 3.00 -10.69 17.03
N GLU A 96 1.85 -10.25 17.54
CA GLU A 96 1.19 -9.05 17.06
C GLU A 96 1.80 -7.82 17.72
N THR A 97 2.29 -6.88 16.92
CA THR A 97 2.80 -5.59 17.40
C THR A 97 1.89 -4.48 16.89
N ALA A 98 1.32 -3.70 17.81
CA ALA A 98 0.49 -2.54 17.47
C ALA A 98 1.35 -1.26 17.46
N THR A 99 1.32 -0.55 16.33
CA THR A 99 2.01 0.72 16.16
C THR A 99 1.00 1.80 15.77
N ASP A 100 1.08 2.95 16.42
CA ASP A 100 0.26 4.11 16.07
C ASP A 100 0.95 4.88 14.93
N THR A 101 0.29 4.95 13.77
CA THR A 101 0.82 5.59 12.54
C THR A 101 -0.08 6.76 12.14
N ILE A 102 0.53 7.88 11.73
CA ILE A 102 -0.20 9.03 11.17
C ILE A 102 -0.67 8.67 9.76
N GLN A 103 -1.98 8.61 9.54
CA GLN A 103 -2.57 8.34 8.22
C GLN A 103 -2.78 9.62 7.40
N GLY A 104 -2.84 10.76 8.08
CA GLY A 104 -3.06 12.05 7.46
C GLY A 104 -3.33 13.12 8.50
N TYR A 105 -3.87 14.24 8.03
CA TYR A 105 -4.17 15.41 8.83
C TYR A 105 -5.58 15.87 8.50
N ASP A 106 -6.40 16.03 9.54
CA ASP A 106 -7.64 16.81 9.45
C ASP A 106 -7.23 18.28 9.57
N VAL A 107 -7.39 19.01 8.47
CA VAL A 107 -6.92 20.39 8.32
C VAL A 107 -8.12 21.31 8.28
N ARG A 108 -8.11 22.28 9.19
CA ARG A 108 -9.11 23.33 9.29
C ARG A 108 -8.49 24.63 8.79
N TYR A 109 -9.10 25.27 7.80
CA TYR A 109 -8.57 26.48 7.17
C TYR A 109 -9.65 27.54 7.02
N LEU A 110 -9.22 28.80 6.99
CA LEU A 110 -10.11 29.95 6.84
C LEU A 110 -10.04 30.47 5.41
N TYR A 111 -11.16 30.52 4.71
CA TYR A 111 -11.24 31.11 3.38
C TYR A 111 -12.43 32.06 3.27
N HIS A 112 -12.16 33.32 2.89
CA HIS A 112 -13.15 34.42 2.86
C HIS A 112 -14.05 34.49 4.10
N GLY A 113 -13.45 34.34 5.29
CA GLY A 113 -14.17 34.41 6.58
C GLY A 113 -15.03 33.19 6.91
N ARG A 114 -14.98 32.13 6.10
CA ARG A 114 -15.64 30.85 6.36
C ARG A 114 -14.60 29.79 6.68
N GLU A 115 -14.91 28.97 7.67
CA GLU A 115 -14.09 27.83 8.05
C GLU A 115 -14.45 26.61 7.20
N TYR A 116 -13.42 25.93 6.72
CA TYR A 116 -13.54 24.69 5.96
C TYR A 116 -12.61 23.63 6.52
N THR A 117 -12.98 22.37 6.31
CA THR A 117 -12.20 21.21 6.73
C THR A 117 -11.86 20.34 5.53
N THR A 118 -10.61 19.89 5.45
CA THR A 118 -10.14 18.96 4.43
C THR A 118 -9.21 17.91 5.05
N ARG A 119 -9.01 16.80 4.33
CA ARG A 119 -8.10 15.73 4.73
C ARG A 119 -6.90 15.69 3.80
N LEU A 120 -5.71 15.83 4.35
CA LEU A 120 -4.46 15.74 3.60
C LEU A 120 -3.63 14.54 4.06
N SER A 121 -2.86 13.95 3.15
CA SER A 121 -1.89 12.89 3.47
C SER A 121 -0.58 13.41 4.06
N TYR A 122 -0.39 14.74 4.08
CA TYR A 122 0.80 15.42 4.55
C TYR A 122 0.42 16.65 5.39
N ASP A 123 1.38 17.17 6.16
CA ASP A 123 1.18 18.38 6.95
C ASP A 123 1.27 19.62 6.04
N PRO A 124 0.20 20.42 5.89
CA PRO A 124 0.22 21.63 5.06
C PRO A 124 1.00 22.79 5.69
N GLY A 125 1.33 22.73 6.98
CA GLY A 125 1.90 23.86 7.71
C GLY A 125 0.89 25.01 7.88
N THR A 126 1.34 26.24 7.64
CA THR A 126 0.57 27.46 7.98
C THR A 126 -0.38 27.93 6.89
N ARG A 127 -0.22 27.49 5.65
CA ARG A 127 -1.04 27.91 4.51
C ARG A 127 -1.29 26.74 3.56
N ILE A 128 -2.49 26.69 2.99
CA ILE A 128 -2.92 25.66 2.04
C ILE A 128 -3.33 26.30 0.71
N PRO A 129 -2.98 25.71 -0.45
CA PRO A 129 -3.54 26.13 -1.73
C PRO A 129 -5.01 25.74 -1.83
N VAL A 130 -5.84 26.66 -2.29
CA VAL A 130 -7.27 26.49 -2.51
C VAL A 130 -7.55 26.86 -3.96
N ASP A 131 -8.10 25.92 -4.72
CA ASP A 131 -8.54 26.17 -6.10
C ASP A 131 -9.95 26.73 -6.12
N VAL A 132 -10.09 27.88 -6.75
CA VAL A 132 -11.33 28.65 -6.78
C VAL A 132 -11.75 28.80 -8.23
N SER A 133 -12.97 28.36 -8.54
CA SER A 133 -13.58 28.51 -9.86
C SER A 133 -14.61 29.63 -9.82
N VAL A 134 -14.39 30.67 -10.62
CA VAL A 134 -15.34 31.79 -10.76
C VAL A 134 -15.99 31.75 -12.14
N ALA A 135 -17.31 31.96 -12.18
CA ALA A 135 -18.10 32.06 -13.40
C ALA A 135 -18.89 33.37 -13.40
N ALA A 136 -18.87 34.07 -14.54
CA ALA A 136 -19.67 35.28 -14.70
C ALA A 136 -21.16 34.93 -14.73
N ALA A 137 -21.95 35.59 -13.88
CA ALA A 137 -23.40 35.47 -13.92
C ALA A 137 -23.94 36.31 -15.09
N THR A 138 -24.52 35.67 -16.10
CA THR A 138 -25.30 36.36 -17.14
C THR A 138 -26.66 36.74 -16.58
N ARG A 139 -26.93 38.05 -16.55
CA ARG A 139 -28.21 38.64 -16.14
C ARG A 139 -29.12 38.86 -17.33
#